data_AF-A0A8S1R7N8-F1
#
_entry.id   AF-A0A8S1R7N8-F1
#
_cell.length_a   1.000
_cell.length_b   1.000
_cell.length_c   1.000
_cell.angle_alpha   90.00
_cell.angle_beta   90.00
_cell.angle_gamma   90.00
#
_symmetry.space_group_name_H-M   'P 1'
#
loop_
_entity.id
_entity.type
_entity.pdbx_description
1 polymer ?
#
loop_
_entity_poly.entity_id
_entity_poly.type
_entity_poly.pdbx_seq_one_letter_code
_entity_poly.pdbx_strand_id
1 'polypeptide(L)' 'MIIYQIKQIIVSKYDKQVNFLRKTEKDEFKVKYSLPFNTTSLCSQLSEDGEYFIIWDISLKKVETTEE' A
#
# COMPACT_ATOMS: atom_id res chain seq x y z
N MET A 1 -14.21 -25.60 1.83
CA MET A 1 -13.37 -24.82 2.76
C MET A 1 -12.69 -23.74 1.95
N ILE A 2 -13.22 -22.51 1.98
CA ILE A 2 -12.62 -21.37 1.26
C ILE A 2 -11.49 -20.85 2.15
N ILE A 3 -10.25 -21.07 1.76
CA ILE A 3 -9.08 -20.53 2.45
C ILE A 3 -8.92 -19.10 1.94
N TYR A 4 -9.34 -18.12 2.75
CA TYR A 4 -8.98 -16.73 2.49
C TYR A 4 -7.47 -16.61 2.74
N GLN A 5 -6.69 -16.49 1.67
CA GLN A 5 -5.29 -16.12 1.78
C GLN A 5 -5.25 -14.67 2.27
N ILE A 6 -4.99 -14.48 3.57
CA ILE A 6 -4.75 -13.14 4.13
C ILE A 6 -3.47 -12.62 3.45
N LYS A 7 -3.62 -11.71 2.48
CA LYS A 7 -2.49 -11.04 1.83
C LYS A 7 -1.78 -10.22 2.90
N GLN A 8 -0.67 -10.73 3.41
CA GLN A 8 0.13 -10.05 4.43
C GLN A 8 0.95 -8.95 3.76
N ILE A 9 0.58 -7.71 4.03
CA ILE A 9 1.32 -6.53 3.60
C ILE A 9 2.09 -5.99 4.81
N ILE A 10 3.38 -5.73 4.62
CA ILE A 10 4.19 -5.00 5.60
C ILE A 10 4.21 -3.54 5.19
N VAL A 11 3.91 -2.66 6.15
CA VAL A 11 4.06 -1.23 5.99
C VAL A 11 5.32 -0.80 6.74
N SER A 12 6.26 -0.20 6.02
CA SER A 12 7.50 0.34 6.59
C SER A 12 7.60 1.83 6.30
N LYS A 13 7.78 2.64 7.35
CA LYS A 13 8.11 4.06 7.19
C LYS A 13 9.62 4.22 7.25
N TYR A 14 10.22 4.75 6.19
CA TYR A 14 11.65 5.04 6.12
C TYR A 14 11.89 6.41 5.46
N ASP A 15 12.59 7.29 6.16
CA ASP A 15 12.80 8.68 5.77
C ASP A 15 11.48 9.40 5.43
N LYS A 16 11.38 10.05 4.25
CA LYS A 16 10.16 10.70 3.75
C LYS A 16 9.33 9.76 2.90
N GLN A 17 9.38 8.45 3.15
CA GLN A 17 8.63 7.46 2.38
C GLN A 17 7.92 6.44 3.28
N VAL A 18 6.73 6.03 2.83
CA VAL A 18 6.01 4.86 3.34
C VAL A 18 6.05 3.79 2.26
N ASN A 19 6.64 2.65 2.60
CA ASN A 19 6.81 1.51 1.72
C ASN A 19 5.81 0.42 2.07
N PHE A 20 5.15 -0.11 1.05
CA PHE A 20 4.30 -1.27 1.12
C PHE A 20 5.05 -2.45 0.53
N LEU A 21 5.35 -3.44 1.36
CA LEU A 21 6.08 -4.63 0.96
C LEU A 21 5.15 -5.84 0.94
N ARG A 22 5.30 -6.66 -0.10
CA ARG A 22 4.59 -7.95 -0.23
C ARG A 22 5.59 -9.08 -0.10
N LYS A 23 5.20 -10.12 0.65
CA LYS A 23 5.94 -11.38 0.67
C LYS A 23 5.70 -12.14 -0.63
N THR A 24 6.76 -12.56 -1.28
CA THR A 24 6.73 -13.38 -2.50
C THR A 24 6.64 -14.85 -2.14
N GLU A 25 6.36 -15.70 -3.14
CA GLU A 25 6.35 -17.17 -2.98
C GLU A 25 7.70 -17.74 -2.53
N LYS A 26 8.79 -16.99 -2.72
CA LYS A 26 10.15 -17.35 -2.29
C LYS A 26 10.47 -16.91 -0.86
N ASP A 27 9.47 -16.48 -0.09
CA ASP A 27 9.62 -15.95 1.26
C ASP A 27 10.36 -14.59 1.36
N GLU A 28 10.61 -13.93 0.24
CA GLU A 28 11.28 -12.62 0.17
C GLU A 28 10.26 -11.47 0.24
N PHE A 29 10.62 -10.35 0.86
CA PHE A 29 9.83 -9.11 0.82
C PHE A 29 10.29 -8.22 -0.33
N LYS A 30 9.34 -7.81 -1.18
CA LYS A 30 9.59 -6.82 -2.24
C LYS A 30 8.74 -5.58 -2.00
N VAL A 31 9.38 -4.42 -2.14
CA VAL A 31 8.67 -3.14 -2.18
C VAL A 31 7.79 -3.14 -3.42
N LYS A 32 6.48 -3.06 -3.21
CA LYS A 32 5.48 -2.96 -4.26
C LYS A 32 5.11 -1.51 -4.52
N TYR A 33 5.01 -0.74 -3.46
CA TYR A 33 4.62 0.66 -3.53
C TYR A 33 5.42 1.50 -2.55
N SER A 34 5.78 2.70 -2.97
CA SER A 34 6.44 3.70 -2.13
C SER A 34 5.71 5.02 -2.28
N LEU A 35 5.22 5.56 -1.17
CA LEU A 35 4.52 6.82 -1.12
C LEU A 35 5.40 7.87 -0.45
N PRO A 36 5.59 9.05 -1.08
CA PRO A 36 6.24 10.16 -0.41
C PRO A 36 5.39 10.61 0.78
N PHE A 37 5.93 10.44 1.99
CA PHE A 37 5.37 10.94 3.24
C PHE A 37 5.98 12.31 3.54
N ASN A 38 5.77 13.26 2.64
CA ASN A 38 6.16 14.66 2.83
C ASN A 38 4.97 15.57 3.20
N THR A 39 3.74 15.04 3.18
CA THR A 39 2.53 15.78 3.59
C THR A 39 1.88 15.12 4.81
N THR A 40 1.29 15.95 5.68
CA THR A 40 0.51 15.50 6.85
C THR A 40 -0.88 14.97 6.49
N SER A 41 -1.22 14.96 5.20
CA SER A 41 -2.61 14.85 4.71
C SER A 41 -2.82 13.66 3.77
N LEU A 42 -1.78 12.84 3.56
CA LEU A 42 -1.84 11.66 2.70
C LEU A 42 -2.45 10.48 3.46
N CYS A 43 -3.50 9.91 2.87
CA CYS A 43 -4.16 8.71 3.37
C CYS A 43 -4.06 7.60 2.33
N SER A 44 -4.05 6.36 2.80
CA SER A 44 -4.03 5.19 1.93
C SER A 44 -4.86 4.05 2.53
N GLN A 45 -5.56 3.32 1.67
CA GLN A 45 -6.29 2.12 2.04
C GLN A 45 -6.03 1.02 0.99
N LEU A 46 -5.86 -0.21 1.46
CA LEU A 46 -5.89 -1.39 0.59
C LEU A 46 -7.35 -1.75 0.31
N SER A 47 -7.68 -2.04 -0.95
CA SER A 47 -9.00 -2.55 -1.33
C SER A 47 -9.31 -3.88 -0.62
N GLU A 48 -10.59 -4.22 -0.51
CA GLU A 48 -11.03 -5.44 0.18
C GLU A 48 -10.51 -6.73 -0.48
N ASP A 49 -10.35 -6.72 -1.81
CA ASP A 49 -9.74 -7.80 -2.59
C ASP A 49 -8.20 -7.81 -2.52
N GLY A 50 -7.60 -6.75 -1.96
CA GLY A 50 -6.16 -6.55 -1.87
C GLY A 50 -5.47 -6.47 -3.21
N GLU A 51 -6.18 -6.09 -4.27
CA GLU A 51 -5.64 -5.89 -5.63
C GLU A 51 -5.23 -4.42 -5.87
N TYR A 52 -5.83 -3.47 -5.14
CA TYR A 52 -5.62 -2.04 -5.37
C TYR A 52 -5.20 -1.32 -4.10
N PHE A 53 -4.32 -0.34 -4.25
CA PHE A 53 -4.11 0.70 -3.26
C PHE A 53 -4.85 1.96 -3.67
N ILE A 54 -5.73 2.43 -2.79
CA ILE A 54 -6.43 3.69 -2.93
C ILE A 54 -5.64 4.72 -2.13
N ILE A 55 -5.13 5.74 -2.81
CA ILE A 55 -4.35 6.80 -2.19
C ILE A 55 -5.06 8.12 -2.45
N TRP A 56 -5.21 8.93 -1.41
CA TRP A 56 -5.79 10.24 -1.56
C TRP A 56 -5.11 11.24 -0.65
N ASP A 57 -4.99 12.47 -1.15
CA ASP A 57 -4.50 13.60 -0.38
C ASP A 57 -5.68 14.51 -0.06
N ILE A 58 -5.96 14.63 1.25
CA ILE A 58 -7.07 15.45 1.77
C ILE A 58 -6.88 16.93 1.40
N SER A 59 -5.63 17.38 1.28
CA SER A 59 -5.31 18.76 0.93
C SER A 59 -5.50 19.07 -0.56
N LEU A 60 -5.41 18.06 -1.43
CA LEU A 60 -5.53 18.22 -2.88
C LEU A 60 -6.93 17.87 -3.42
N LYS A 61 -7.82 17.31 -2.59
CA LYS A 61 -9.14 16.78 -3.01
C LYS A 61 -9.04 15.84 -4.23
N LYS A 62 -7.94 15.08 -4.33
CA LYS A 62 -7.66 14.20 -5.47
C LYS A 62 -7.52 12.75 -4.98
N VAL A 63 -8.18 11.84 -5.69
CA VAL A 63 -8.08 10.40 -5.49
C VAL A 63 -7.31 9.81 -6.66
N GLU A 64 -6.29 8.99 -6.38
CA GLU A 64 -5.56 8.23 -7.39
C GLU A 64 -5.67 6.74 -7.04
N THR A 65 -6.06 5.95 -8.04
CA THR A 65 -6.04 4.49 -8.00
C THR A 65 -4.90 4.01 -8.87
N THR A 66 -4.13 3.04 -8.39
CA THR A 66 -3.14 2.36 -9.23
C THR A 66 -3.38 0.85 -9.21
N GLU A 67 -3.41 0.28 -10.40
CA GLU A 67 -3.65 -1.15 -10.65
C GLU A 67 -2.34 -1.96 -10.51
N GLU A 68 -2.50 -3.25 -10.20
CA GLU A 68 -1.46 -4.23 -9.82
C GLU A 68 -0.42 -4.58 -10.91
#